data_AF-A0A1A2LB85-F1
#
_entry.id   AF-A0A1A2LB85-F1
#
_cell.length_a   1.000
_cell.length_b   1.000
_cell.length_c   1.000
_cell.angle_alpha   90.00
_cell.angle_beta   90.00
_cell.angle_gamma   90.00
#
_symmetry.space_group_name_H-M   'P 1'
#
loop_
_entity.id
_entity.type
_entity.pdbx_description
1 polymer ?
#
loop_
_entity_poly.entity_id
_entity_poly.type
_entity_poly.pdbx_seq_one_letter_code
_entity_poly.pdbx_strand_id
1 'polypeptide(L)'
;MTDHLYRVRVIRFPEGSTEPVCYPGEEEPDHWVPVPGWAPPGWKPEGNYIKLVGTDQFVWPSTRQIYRSRSTAKRRAELLESLGATVVIERSNKIVWPEHPVDEAIELVTVHPQKAVRHNASEEVERLDEFTVSRLQRRLESHQ
;
A
#
# COMPACT_ATOMS: atom_id res chain seq x y z
N MET A 1 -22.21 12.66 0.12
CA MET A 1 -20.77 12.30 -0.02
C MET A 1 -20.47 11.14 0.92
N THR A 2 -19.47 10.31 0.62
CA THR A 2 -19.10 9.20 1.51
C THR A 2 -18.23 9.72 2.64
N ASP A 3 -18.73 9.65 3.87
CA ASP A 3 -18.01 10.17 5.05
C ASP A 3 -16.84 9.27 5.49
N HIS A 4 -16.81 8.00 5.08
CA HIS A 4 -15.82 7.02 5.55
C HIS A 4 -15.41 6.05 4.45
N LEU A 5 -14.19 5.54 4.55
CA LEU A 5 -13.72 4.38 3.80
C LEU A 5 -13.71 3.14 4.69
N TYR A 6 -13.84 1.98 4.06
CA TYR A 6 -13.85 0.69 4.73
C TYR A 6 -12.82 -0.24 4.08
N ARG A 7 -12.12 -1.02 4.88
CA ARG A 7 -11.20 -2.07 4.42
C ARG A 7 -11.55 -3.38 5.11
N VAL A 8 -11.45 -4.49 4.39
CA VAL A 8 -11.57 -5.82 4.98
C VAL A 8 -10.17 -6.36 5.21
N ARG A 9 -9.82 -6.66 6.46
CA ARG A 9 -8.54 -7.25 6.85
C ARG A 9 -8.76 -8.67 7.36
N VAL A 10 -8.00 -9.62 6.82
CA VAL A 10 -7.94 -10.99 7.36
C VAL A 10 -7.05 -10.95 8.60
N ILE A 11 -7.56 -11.45 9.72
CA ILE A 11 -6.80 -11.56 10.97
C ILE A 11 -6.31 -12.98 11.23
N ARG A 12 -6.95 -13.98 10.62
CA ARG A 12 -6.54 -15.38 10.70
C ARG A 12 -6.99 -16.13 9.44
N PHE A 13 -6.06 -16.85 8.84
CA PHE A 13 -6.36 -17.81 7.78
C PHE A 13 -6.70 -19.18 8.38
N PRO A 14 -7.47 -20.03 7.68
CA PRO A 14 -7.72 -21.40 8.13
C PRO A 14 -6.41 -22.19 8.18
N GLU A 15 -6.35 -23.19 9.07
CA GLU A 15 -5.16 -23.99 9.27
C GLU A 15 -4.75 -24.72 7.98
N GLY A 16 -3.44 -24.75 7.70
CA GLY A 16 -2.89 -25.35 6.48
C GLY A 16 -3.10 -24.55 5.19
N SER A 17 -3.81 -23.42 5.23
CA SER A 17 -4.06 -22.61 4.02
C SER A 17 -2.93 -21.64 3.67
N THR A 18 -2.05 -21.37 4.63
CA THR A 18 -0.89 -20.50 4.47
C THR A 18 0.33 -21.14 5.12
N GLU A 19 1.49 -20.95 4.49
CA GLU A 19 2.78 -21.35 5.04
C GLU A 19 3.65 -20.11 5.33
N PRO A 20 4.49 -20.18 6.37
CA PRO A 20 5.45 -19.13 6.66
C PRO A 20 6.56 -19.11 5.58
N VAL A 21 6.93 -17.92 5.15
CA VAL A 21 8.12 -17.67 4.33
C VAL A 21 9.14 -16.93 5.18
N CYS A 22 10.33 -17.54 5.34
CA CYS A 22 11.46 -16.95 6.06
C CYS A 22 12.53 -16.50 5.06
N TYR A 23 13.21 -15.41 5.36
CA TYR A 23 14.43 -15.06 4.65
C TYR A 23 15.56 -16.04 5.01
N PRO A 24 16.52 -16.28 4.09
CA PRO A 24 17.67 -17.13 4.40
C PRO A 24 18.43 -16.59 5.63
N GLY A 25 18.47 -17.39 6.70
CA GLY A 25 19.16 -17.05 7.95
C GLY A 25 18.27 -16.47 9.05
N GLU A 26 16.97 -16.31 8.82
CA GLU A 26 16.00 -15.87 9.84
C GLU A 26 15.12 -17.04 10.29
N GLU A 27 14.95 -17.19 11.61
CA GLU A 27 14.05 -18.19 12.19
C GLU A 27 12.59 -17.68 12.26
N GLU A 28 12.41 -16.36 12.29
CA GLU A 28 11.09 -15.75 12.30
C GLU A 28 10.51 -15.63 10.89
N PRO A 29 9.21 -15.91 10.70
CA PRO A 29 8.58 -15.76 9.40
C PRO A 29 8.37 -14.29 9.04
N ASP A 30 8.91 -13.87 7.90
CA ASP A 30 8.78 -12.51 7.36
C ASP A 30 7.33 -12.25 6.88
N HIS A 31 6.79 -13.18 6.10
CA HIS A 31 5.40 -13.10 5.65
C HIS A 31 4.79 -14.49 5.43
N TRP A 32 3.47 -14.52 5.27
CA TRP A 32 2.70 -15.75 5.06
C TRP A 32 2.19 -15.78 3.62
N VAL A 33 2.38 -16.91 2.94
CA VAL A 33 1.91 -17.11 1.56
C VAL A 33 0.87 -18.23 1.52
N PRO A 34 -0.10 -18.17 0.59
CA PRO A 34 -1.02 -19.27 0.37
C PRO A 34 -0.29 -20.57 -0.02
N VAL A 35 -0.70 -21.69 0.54
CA VAL A 35 -0.17 -23.01 0.18
C VAL A 35 -0.68 -23.40 -1.22
N PRO A 36 0.21 -23.73 -2.18
CA PRO A 36 -0.21 -24.17 -3.51
C PRO A 36 -1.12 -25.41 -3.44
N GLY A 37 -2.22 -25.39 -4.21
CA GLY A 37 -3.18 -26.50 -4.26
C GLY A 37 -4.12 -26.61 -3.04
N TRP A 38 -3.94 -25.80 -2.01
CA TRP A 38 -4.91 -25.73 -0.92
C TRP A 38 -6.23 -25.12 -1.41
N ALA A 39 -7.36 -25.70 -0.99
CA ALA A 39 -8.68 -25.15 -1.21
C ALA A 39 -9.57 -25.39 0.02
N PRO A 40 -10.57 -24.52 0.27
CA PRO A 40 -11.54 -24.77 1.33
C PRO A 40 -12.33 -26.07 1.10
N PRO A 41 -12.78 -26.76 2.16
CA PRO A 41 -13.56 -27.99 2.02
C PRO A 41 -14.80 -27.80 1.13
N GLY A 42 -14.95 -28.67 0.13
CA GLY A 42 -16.08 -28.63 -0.80
C GLY A 42 -16.02 -27.49 -1.84
N TRP A 43 -14.94 -26.70 -1.84
CA TRP A 43 -14.72 -25.70 -2.88
C TRP A 43 -14.43 -26.38 -4.22
N LYS A 44 -15.01 -25.79 -5.27
CA LYS A 44 -14.80 -26.18 -6.66
C LYS A 44 -14.94 -24.93 -7.53
N PRO A 45 -14.18 -24.80 -8.62
CA PRO A 45 -14.34 -23.69 -9.54
C PRO A 45 -15.71 -23.77 -10.23
N GLU A 46 -16.50 -22.70 -10.15
CA GLU A 46 -17.85 -22.65 -10.71
C GLU A 46 -18.01 -21.55 -11.77
N GLY A 47 -18.93 -21.76 -12.71
CA GLY A 47 -19.27 -20.79 -13.75
C GLY A 47 -18.08 -20.39 -14.62
N ASN A 48 -17.77 -19.10 -14.67
CA ASN A 48 -16.66 -18.55 -15.45
C ASN A 48 -15.35 -18.38 -14.66
N TYR A 49 -15.19 -19.04 -13.50
CA TYR A 49 -14.01 -18.88 -12.63
C TYR A 49 -12.69 -19.02 -13.39
N ILE A 50 -12.52 -20.12 -14.13
CA ILE A 50 -11.29 -20.41 -14.89
C ILE A 50 -11.01 -19.31 -15.93
N LYS A 51 -12.06 -18.74 -16.55
CA LYS A 51 -11.89 -17.64 -17.51
C LYS A 51 -11.44 -16.33 -16.85
N LEU A 52 -11.85 -16.09 -15.61
CA LEU A 52 -11.54 -14.86 -14.87
C LEU A 52 -10.17 -14.93 -14.18
N VAL A 53 -9.83 -16.10 -13.64
CA VAL A 53 -8.65 -16.29 -12.79
C VAL A 53 -7.50 -16.95 -13.57
N GLY A 54 -7.80 -17.68 -14.65
CA GLY A 54 -6.81 -18.36 -15.48
C GLY A 54 -6.35 -19.72 -14.96
N THR A 55 -6.96 -20.23 -13.89
CA THR A 55 -6.64 -21.53 -13.27
C THR A 55 -7.89 -22.17 -12.67
N ASP A 56 -7.86 -23.50 -12.50
CA ASP A 56 -8.83 -24.30 -11.76
C ASP A 56 -8.47 -24.43 -10.27
N GLN A 57 -7.27 -23.98 -9.87
CA GLN A 57 -6.83 -23.93 -8.48
C GLN A 57 -7.52 -22.80 -7.72
N PHE A 58 -7.69 -23.01 -6.42
CA PHE A 58 -8.23 -21.98 -5.55
C PHE A 58 -7.24 -20.82 -5.43
N VAL A 59 -7.75 -19.61 -5.67
CA VAL A 59 -7.04 -18.36 -5.45
C VAL A 59 -7.81 -17.53 -4.43
N TRP A 60 -7.13 -17.16 -3.35
CA TRP A 60 -7.68 -16.28 -2.32
C TRP A 60 -8.16 -14.95 -2.92
N PRO A 61 -9.38 -14.48 -2.60
CA PRO A 61 -9.82 -13.17 -3.03
C PRO A 61 -8.94 -12.04 -2.46
N SER A 62 -8.51 -11.09 -3.30
CA SER A 62 -7.69 -9.94 -2.87
C SER A 62 -8.35 -9.10 -1.77
N THR A 63 -7.57 -8.73 -0.76
CA THR A 63 -7.96 -7.88 0.39
C THR A 63 -7.42 -6.45 0.28
N ARG A 64 -6.75 -6.11 -0.83
CA ARG A 64 -6.14 -4.77 -1.05
C ARG A 64 -7.17 -3.67 -1.35
N GLN A 65 -8.42 -4.06 -1.60
CA GLN A 65 -9.47 -3.13 -2.02
C GLN A 65 -10.00 -2.28 -0.86
N ILE A 66 -10.21 -1.00 -1.12
CA ILE A 66 -10.89 -0.06 -0.23
C ILE A 66 -12.31 0.16 -0.74
N TYR A 67 -13.28 0.14 0.17
CA TYR A 67 -14.70 0.26 -0.13
C TYR A 67 -15.26 1.60 0.36
N ARG A 68 -16.08 2.24 -0.48
CA ARG A 68 -16.86 3.42 -0.08
C ARG A 68 -18.13 3.07 0.71
N SER A 69 -18.58 1.82 0.65
CA SER A 69 -19.80 1.39 1.35
C SER A 69 -19.49 0.28 2.36
N ARG A 70 -20.04 0.42 3.57
CA ARG A 70 -19.98 -0.61 4.61
C ARG A 70 -20.64 -1.91 4.16
N SER A 71 -21.76 -1.85 3.45
CA SER A 71 -22.48 -3.05 3.00
C SER A 71 -21.68 -3.82 1.95
N THR A 72 -20.96 -3.12 1.06
CA THR A 72 -20.07 -3.75 0.09
C THR A 72 -18.86 -4.40 0.78
N ALA A 73 -18.26 -3.71 1.76
CA ALA A 73 -17.20 -4.31 2.57
C ALA A 73 -17.71 -5.55 3.34
N LYS A 74 -18.95 -5.51 3.86
CA LYS A 74 -19.56 -6.64 4.55
C LYS A 74 -19.74 -7.86 3.64
N ARG A 75 -20.24 -7.68 2.41
CA ARG A 75 -20.34 -8.79 1.43
C ARG A 75 -18.97 -9.43 1.13
N ARG A 76 -17.91 -8.61 1.09
CA ARG A 76 -16.54 -9.13 0.93
C ARG A 76 -16.08 -9.91 2.15
N ALA A 77 -16.38 -9.41 3.36
CA ALA A 77 -16.10 -10.11 4.60
C ALA A 77 -16.82 -11.47 4.67
N GLU A 78 -18.12 -11.49 4.39
CA GLU A 78 -18.95 -12.71 4.36
C GLU A 78 -18.40 -13.75 3.36
N LEU A 79 -17.94 -13.30 2.18
CA LEU A 79 -17.27 -14.18 1.21
C LEU A 79 -15.99 -14.79 1.81
N LEU A 80 -15.13 -13.99 2.43
CA LEU A 80 -13.88 -14.50 3.01
C LEU A 80 -14.15 -15.46 4.19
N GLU A 81 -15.14 -15.15 5.02
CA GLU A 81 -15.60 -16.01 6.12
C GLU A 81 -16.14 -17.35 5.61
N SER A 82 -16.91 -17.34 4.51
CA SER A 82 -17.37 -18.59 3.88
C SER A 82 -16.25 -19.48 3.35
N LEU A 83 -15.06 -18.91 3.12
CA LEU A 83 -13.85 -19.64 2.70
C LEU A 83 -12.99 -20.07 3.90
N GLY A 84 -13.47 -19.84 5.13
CA GLY A 84 -12.82 -20.25 6.38
C GLY A 84 -11.87 -19.21 7.00
N ALA A 85 -11.76 -18.01 6.44
CA ALA A 85 -10.95 -16.95 7.03
C ALA A 85 -11.69 -16.24 8.17
N THR A 86 -10.96 -15.74 9.17
CA THR A 86 -11.48 -14.80 10.15
C THR A 86 -11.08 -13.39 9.74
N VAL A 87 -12.06 -12.49 9.65
CA VAL A 87 -11.86 -11.13 9.12
C VAL A 87 -12.42 -10.06 10.03
N VAL A 88 -11.92 -8.84 9.86
CA VAL A 88 -12.45 -7.63 10.48
C VAL A 88 -12.68 -6.56 9.42
N ILE A 89 -13.72 -5.75 9.62
CA ILE A 89 -13.99 -4.57 8.80
C ILE A 89 -13.47 -3.35 9.54
N GLU A 90 -12.45 -2.74 8.98
CA GLU A 90 -11.88 -1.49 9.46
C GLU A 90 -12.61 -0.31 8.82
N ARG A 91 -12.78 0.76 9.58
CA ARG A 91 -13.41 2.01 9.15
C ARG A 91 -12.39 3.13 9.32
N SER A 92 -12.23 3.97 8.30
CA SER A 92 -11.39 5.17 8.41
C SER A 92 -12.02 6.20 9.34
N ASN A 93 -11.21 7.15 9.80
CA ASN A 93 -11.74 8.42 10.30
C ASN A 93 -12.61 9.10 9.24
N LYS A 94 -13.43 10.07 9.67
CA LYS A 94 -14.28 10.84 8.76
C LYS A 94 -13.39 11.52 7.72
N ILE A 95 -13.69 11.31 6.44
CA ILE A 95 -13.00 11.98 5.35
C ILE A 95 -13.50 13.42 5.33
N VAL A 96 -12.57 14.37 5.43
CA VAL A 96 -12.84 15.79 5.28
C VAL A 96 -12.03 16.26 4.09
N TRP A 97 -12.71 16.82 3.10
CA TRP A 97 -12.06 17.44 1.95
C TRP A 97 -11.97 18.94 2.22
N PRO A 98 -10.83 19.59 1.95
CA PRO A 98 -10.72 21.04 2.07
C PRO A 98 -11.68 21.71 1.08
N GLU A 99 -12.30 22.80 1.51
CA GLU A 99 -13.24 23.57 0.68
C GLU A 99 -12.54 24.30 -0.47
N HIS A 100 -11.25 24.61 -0.29
CA HIS A 100 -10.41 25.28 -1.28
C HIS A 100 -9.32 24.33 -1.80
N PRO A 101 -9.00 24.39 -3.11
CA PRO A 101 -7.89 23.64 -3.69
C PRO A 101 -6.58 24.01 -2.99
N VAL A 102 -5.70 23.01 -2.88
CA VAL A 102 -4.48 23.05 -2.06
C VAL A 102 -3.38 23.97 -2.62
N ASP A 103 -3.64 24.66 -3.73
CA ASP A 103 -2.66 25.53 -4.41
C ASP A 103 -2.24 26.72 -3.53
N GLU A 104 -3.07 27.16 -2.59
CA GLU A 104 -2.74 28.24 -1.64
C GLU A 104 -2.05 27.74 -0.34
N ALA A 105 -2.03 26.43 -0.07
CA ALA A 105 -1.57 25.88 1.21
C ALA A 105 -0.09 25.44 1.21
N ILE A 106 0.58 25.43 0.06
CA ILE A 106 2.03 25.11 -0.01
C ILE A 106 2.89 26.23 0.60
N GLU A 107 2.38 27.47 0.67
CA GLU A 107 3.11 28.59 1.31
C GLU A 107 3.10 28.57 2.85
N LEU A 108 2.17 27.86 3.51
CA LEU A 108 2.04 27.92 4.97
C LEU A 108 2.76 26.81 5.73
N VAL A 109 3.26 25.76 5.05
CA VAL A 109 4.00 24.65 5.70
C VAL A 109 5.52 24.77 5.49
N THR A 110 5.99 25.67 4.61
CA THR A 110 7.43 25.84 4.28
C THR A 110 8.16 26.86 5.14
N VAL A 111 7.58 27.35 6.25
CA VAL A 111 8.27 28.27 7.15
C VAL A 111 8.27 27.73 8.57
N HIS A 112 9.11 26.75 8.88
CA HIS A 112 9.71 26.54 10.20
C HIS A 112 10.97 25.63 10.07
N PRO A 113 12.09 26.12 9.52
CA PRO A 113 13.37 25.57 9.95
C PRO A 113 13.51 25.90 11.44
N GLN A 114 13.62 24.87 12.28
CA GLN A 114 13.88 25.04 13.70
C GLN A 114 15.10 25.94 13.90
N LYS A 115 14.91 26.93 14.77
CA LYS A 115 15.91 27.89 15.20
C LYS A 115 17.00 27.15 15.99
N ALA A 116 18.01 26.60 15.30
CA ALA A 116 19.23 26.12 15.93
C ALA A 116 20.24 27.28 15.99
N VAL A 117 20.43 27.81 17.19
CA VAL A 117 21.43 28.83 17.49
C VAL A 117 22.82 28.17 17.55
N ARG A 118 23.66 28.53 16.56
CA ARG A 118 25.13 28.69 16.53
C ARG A 118 26.03 27.71 17.31
N HIS A 119 26.98 27.08 16.60
CA HIS A 119 28.43 27.25 16.86
C HIS A 119 29.30 26.87 15.64
N ASN A 120 30.21 27.78 15.30
CA ASN A 120 31.50 27.63 14.59
C ASN A 120 31.75 26.40 13.70
N ALA A 121 31.87 26.63 12.39
CA ALA A 121 32.98 26.13 11.59
C ALA A 121 32.99 26.89 10.26
N SER A 122 33.93 27.82 10.13
CA SER A 122 34.43 28.30 8.85
C SER A 122 35.12 27.11 8.13
N GLU A 123 35.15 27.15 6.80
CA GLU A 123 35.86 26.22 5.89
C GLU A 123 35.12 24.94 5.50
N GLU A 124 34.38 25.00 4.39
CA GLU A 124 34.45 24.07 3.24
C GLU A 124 33.24 24.32 2.33
N VAL A 125 33.30 25.41 1.55
CA VAL A 125 32.41 25.61 0.40
C VAL A 125 33.29 25.66 -0.83
N GLU A 126 33.82 24.52 -1.25
CA GLU A 126 34.40 24.37 -2.59
C GLU A 126 34.57 22.89 -2.94
N ARG A 127 33.53 22.30 -3.54
CA ARG A 127 33.62 21.21 -4.53
C ARG A 127 32.23 21.00 -5.14
N LEU A 128 31.89 21.86 -6.11
CA LEU A 128 30.89 21.51 -7.10
C LEU A 128 31.61 20.71 -8.19
N ASP A 129 31.24 19.45 -8.33
CA ASP A 129 31.77 18.57 -9.38
C ASP A 129 31.57 19.22 -10.76
N GLU A 130 32.66 19.29 -11.54
CA GLU A 130 32.72 19.82 -12.93
C GLU A 130 31.63 19.23 -13.85
N PHE A 131 31.13 18.06 -13.50
CA PHE A 131 30.04 17.37 -14.19
C PHE A 131 28.71 18.14 -14.16
N THR A 132 28.45 18.87 -13.07
CA THR A 132 27.20 19.61 -12.86
C THR A 132 27.21 20.93 -13.63
N VAL A 133 28.36 21.61 -13.66
CA VAL A 133 28.56 22.86 -14.41
C VAL A 133 28.49 22.61 -15.91
N SER A 134 29.12 21.52 -16.39
CA SER A 134 29.10 21.13 -17.80
C SER A 134 27.70 20.82 -18.33
N ARG A 135 26.82 20.26 -17.48
CA ARG A 135 25.44 19.91 -17.86
C ARG A 135 24.51 21.12 -17.96
N LEU A 136 24.81 22.17 -17.20
CA LEU A 136 24.06 23.43 -17.25
C LEU A 136 24.47 24.29 -18.47
N GLN A 137 25.76 24.32 -18.82
CA GLN A 137 26.22 25.06 -20.01
C GLN A 137 25.69 24.46 -21.32
N ARG A 138 25.70 23.13 -21.49
CA ARG A 138 25.14 22.49 -22.69
C ARG A 138 23.65 22.74 -22.91
N ARG A 139 22.90 23.03 -21.85
CA ARG A 139 21.44 23.23 -21.92
C ARG A 139 21.07 24.68 -22.26
N LEU A 140 21.99 25.62 -22.04
CA LEU A 140 21.81 27.02 -22.45
C LEU A 140 22.12 27.22 -23.95
N GLU A 141 23.09 26.50 -24.49
CA GLU A 141 23.51 26.62 -25.90
C GLU A 141 22.55 25.94 -26.89
N SER A 142 21.67 25.04 -26.44
CA SER A 142 20.72 24.32 -27.30
C SER A 142 19.42 25.08 -27.61
N HIS A 143 19.31 26.35 -27.21
CA HIS A 143 18.13 27.19 -27.41
C HIS A 143 18.44 28.56 -28.07
N GLN A 144 19.52 28.65 -28.84
CA GLN A 144 19.75 29.73 -29.81
C GLN A 144 19.69 29.22 -31.24
#